data_AF-C6XII1-F1
#
_entry.id   AF-C6XII1-F1
#
_cell.length_a   1.000
_cell.length_b   1.000
_cell.length_c   1.000
_cell.angle_alpha   90.00
_cell.angle_beta   90.00
_cell.angle_gamma   90.00
#
_symmetry.space_group_name_H-M   'P 1'
#
loop_
_entity.id
_entity.type
_entity.pdbx_description
1 polymer ?
#
loop_
_entity_poly.entity_id
_entity_poly.type
_entity_poly.pdbx_seq_one_letter_code
_entity_poly.pdbx_strand_id
1 'polypeptide(L)'
;MILFISLILVFLVWGTIIFFQYRTVEKDAHDIFKARRNEDKDIQKLGEDIFVEIYKRVHNPRGHLLNFGGAVASLICLPALFVVASWIWNSIWNASGQIADLDEGFAPWLFGITILCVFGIVAIAAVTARLHHHNRPKSLEQEIQIQLKGMSN
;
A
#
# COMPACT_ATOMS: atom_id res chain seq x y z
N MET A 1 7.47 -15.78 -21.26
CA MET A 1 8.70 -15.10 -20.77
C MET A 1 8.57 -13.58 -20.75
N ILE A 2 8.17 -12.92 -21.84
CA ILE A 2 8.10 -11.44 -21.93
C ILE A 2 7.23 -10.84 -20.81
N LEU A 3 6.05 -11.41 -20.54
CA LEU A 3 5.14 -10.94 -19.48
C LEU A 3 5.75 -10.97 -18.07
N PHE A 4 6.51 -12.02 -17.74
CA PHE A 4 7.16 -12.13 -16.43
C PHE A 4 8.27 -11.09 -16.28
N ILE A 5 9.06 -10.88 -17.34
CA ILE A 5 10.12 -9.87 -17.38
C ILE A 5 9.52 -8.47 -17.23
N SER A 6 8.44 -8.15 -17.97
CA SER A 6 7.78 -6.85 -17.85
C SER A 6 7.20 -6.62 -16.47
N LEU A 7 6.61 -7.65 -15.85
CA LEU A 7 6.08 -7.54 -14.49
C LEU A 7 7.18 -7.23 -13.47
N ILE A 8 8.30 -7.95 -13.54
CA ILE A 8 9.46 -7.70 -12.68
C ILE A 8 9.97 -6.27 -12.86
N LEU A 9 10.10 -5.81 -14.11
CA LEU A 9 10.53 -4.43 -14.39
C LEU A 9 9.59 -3.39 -13.79
N VAL A 10 8.28 -3.60 -13.88
CA VAL A 10 7.29 -2.69 -13.27
C VAL A 10 7.48 -2.61 -11.75
N PHE A 11 7.63 -3.75 -11.07
CA PHE A 11 7.86 -3.76 -9.62
C PHE A 11 9.21 -3.12 -9.25
N LEU A 12 10.26 -3.34 -10.03
CA LEU A 12 11.57 -2.71 -9.81
C LEU A 12 11.51 -1.19 -9.96
N VAL A 13 10.87 -0.70 -11.04
CA VAL A 13 10.70 0.74 -11.28
C VAL A 13 9.85 1.36 -10.16
N TRP A 14 8.72 0.74 -9.81
CA TRP A 14 7.86 1.25 -8.76
C TRP A 14 8.55 1.28 -7.39
N GLY A 15 9.26 0.21 -7.03
CA GLY A 15 10.06 0.16 -5.81
C GLY A 15 11.16 1.24 -5.79
N THR A 16 11.79 1.48 -6.93
CA THR A 16 12.81 2.53 -7.10
C THR A 16 12.24 3.92 -6.90
N ILE A 17 11.04 4.21 -7.45
CA ILE A 17 10.35 5.49 -7.25
C ILE A 17 10.05 5.72 -5.76
N ILE A 18 9.53 4.71 -5.07
CA ILE A 18 9.23 4.81 -3.63
C ILE A 18 10.52 5.06 -2.83
N PHE A 19 11.60 4.37 -3.19
CA PHE A 19 12.90 4.54 -2.55
C PHE A 19 13.45 5.95 -2.72
N PHE A 20 13.35 6.52 -3.94
CA PHE A 20 13.75 7.90 -4.19
C PHE A 20 12.91 8.88 -3.38
N GLN A 21 11.58 8.76 -3.39
CA GLN A 21 10.71 9.60 -2.57
C GLN A 21 11.07 9.53 -1.08
N TYR A 22 11.30 8.32 -0.56
CA TYR A 22 11.68 8.15 0.85
C TYR A 22 12.99 8.88 1.19
N ARG A 23 13.97 8.90 0.27
CA ARG A 23 15.24 9.61 0.48
C ARG A 23 15.16 11.11 0.27
N THR A 24 14.31 11.60 -0.61
CA THR A 24 14.22 13.05 -0.90
C THR A 24 13.39 13.81 0.12
N VAL A 25 12.44 13.16 0.81
CA VAL A 25 11.54 13.81 1.79
C VAL A 25 12.28 14.63 2.84
N GLU A 26 13.43 14.18 3.32
CA GLU A 26 14.20 14.92 4.32
C GLU A 26 14.82 16.19 3.73
N LYS A 27 15.41 16.10 2.54
CA LYS A 27 15.94 17.26 1.83
C LYS A 27 14.84 18.27 1.53
N ASP A 28 13.70 17.78 1.04
CA ASP A 28 12.53 18.61 0.74
C ASP A 28 12.02 19.35 1.98
N ALA A 29 12.07 18.70 3.16
CA ALA A 29 11.70 19.33 4.42
C ALA A 29 12.60 20.53 4.77
N HIS A 30 13.93 20.37 4.63
CA HIS A 30 14.88 21.46 4.89
C HIS A 30 14.70 22.63 3.90
N ASP A 31 14.48 22.33 2.62
CA ASP A 31 14.30 23.33 1.58
C ASP A 31 13.00 24.13 1.80
N ILE A 32 11.91 23.44 2.19
CA ILE A 32 10.63 24.08 2.54
C ILE A 32 10.74 24.92 3.81
N PHE A 33 11.45 24.44 4.84
CA PHE A 33 11.67 25.22 6.06
C PHE A 33 12.40 26.53 5.75
N LYS A 34 13.51 26.46 4.99
CA LYS A 34 14.28 27.64 4.60
C LYS A 34 13.46 28.65 3.81
N ALA A 35 12.59 28.18 2.91
CA ALA A 35 11.71 29.03 2.12
C ALA A 35 10.65 29.71 2.99
N ARG A 36 10.00 28.97 3.90
CA ARG A 36 8.82 29.47 4.65
C ARG A 36 9.14 30.11 6.00
N ARG A 37 10.31 29.88 6.60
CA ARG A 37 10.62 30.35 7.97
C ARG A 37 10.52 31.88 8.15
N ASN A 38 10.69 32.64 7.07
CA ASN A 38 10.66 34.11 7.14
C ASN A 38 9.22 34.65 6.99
N GLU A 39 8.32 33.85 6.42
CA GLU A 39 6.92 34.22 6.14
C GLU A 39 5.98 33.71 7.23
N ASP A 40 6.32 32.56 7.82
CA ASP A 40 5.50 31.84 8.77
C ASP A 40 6.12 31.85 10.18
N LYS A 41 5.48 32.60 11.08
CA LYS A 41 5.92 32.75 12.48
C LYS A 41 5.78 31.45 13.27
N ASP A 42 4.84 30.59 12.90
CA ASP A 42 4.57 29.32 13.57
C ASP A 42 5.70 28.32 13.24
N ILE A 43 6.12 28.28 11.98
CA ILE A 43 7.29 27.49 11.53
C ILE A 43 8.58 28.02 12.18
N GLN A 44 8.76 29.34 12.25
CA GLN A 44 9.93 29.95 12.88
C GLN A 44 10.03 29.58 14.37
N LYS A 45 8.90 29.58 15.09
CA LYS A 45 8.84 29.27 16.52
C LYS A 45 9.13 27.80 16.82
N LEU A 46 8.80 26.89 15.89
CA LEU A 46 8.99 25.46 16.04
C LEU A 46 10.47 25.04 16.01
N GLY A 47 11.28 25.74 15.21
CA GLY A 47 12.64 25.34 14.89
C GLY A 47 12.73 24.27 13.80
N GLU A 48 13.90 24.18 13.17
CA GLU A 48 14.13 23.35 11.97
C GLU A 48 13.98 21.85 12.27
N ASP A 49 14.59 21.37 13.35
CA ASP A 49 14.61 19.93 13.68
C ASP A 49 13.20 19.38 13.91
N ILE A 50 12.36 20.11 14.66
CA ILE A 50 10.98 19.71 14.95
C ILE A 50 10.12 19.77 13.68
N PHE A 51 10.32 20.80 12.84
CA PHE A 51 9.60 20.91 11.57
C PHE A 51 9.93 19.74 10.64
N VAL A 52 11.21 19.38 10.51
CA VAL A 52 11.66 18.26 9.67
C VAL A 52 11.08 16.93 10.17
N GLU A 53 11.02 16.73 11.49
CA GLU A 53 10.42 15.52 12.06
C GLU A 53 8.93 15.39 11.72
N ILE A 54 8.16 16.47 11.92
CA ILE A 54 6.72 16.51 11.59
C ILE A 54 6.52 16.34 10.08
N TYR A 55 7.33 17.03 9.27
CA TYR A 55 7.24 16.93 7.82
C TYR A 55 7.48 15.50 7.33
N LYS A 56 8.53 14.83 7.84
CA LYS A 56 8.80 13.42 7.56
C LYS A 56 7.66 12.53 8.03
N ARG A 57 7.03 12.80 9.18
CA ARG A 57 5.92 12.00 9.68
C ARG A 57 4.70 12.07 8.76
N VAL A 58 4.39 13.25 8.25
CA VAL A 58 3.22 13.53 7.42
C VAL A 58 3.44 13.13 5.95
N HIS A 59 4.61 13.41 5.38
CA HIS A 59 4.90 13.23 3.95
C HIS A 59 5.65 11.95 3.60
N ASN A 60 6.01 11.12 4.58
CA ASN A 60 6.65 9.84 4.29
C ASN A 60 5.73 8.97 3.40
N PRO A 61 6.24 8.36 2.32
CA PRO A 61 5.47 7.59 1.33
C PRO A 61 4.93 6.24 1.87
N ARG A 62 4.52 6.19 3.15
CA ARG A 62 3.95 5.01 3.82
C ARG A 62 2.78 4.41 3.06
N GLY A 63 1.93 5.24 2.47
CA GLY A 63 0.82 4.77 1.63
C GLY A 63 1.30 4.03 0.38
N HIS A 64 2.30 4.56 -0.31
CA HIS A 64 2.90 3.90 -1.47
C HIS A 64 3.61 2.60 -1.06
N LEU A 65 4.30 2.59 0.08
CA LEU A 65 4.93 1.38 0.64
C LEU A 65 3.91 0.29 0.97
N LEU A 66 2.78 0.63 1.59
CA LEU A 66 1.73 -0.34 1.91
C LEU A 66 1.05 -0.88 0.65
N ASN A 67 0.80 -0.03 -0.35
CA ASN A 67 0.24 -0.48 -1.63
C ASN A 67 1.21 -1.39 -2.39
N PHE A 68 2.50 -1.04 -2.41
CA PHE A 68 3.55 -1.88 -2.99
C PHE A 68 3.65 -3.23 -2.26
N GLY A 69 3.67 -3.21 -0.93
CA GLY A 69 3.67 -4.40 -0.10
C GLY A 69 2.45 -5.29 -0.35
N GLY A 70 1.26 -4.69 -0.47
CA GLY A 70 0.02 -5.42 -0.80
C GLY A 70 0.05 -6.07 -2.19
N ALA A 71 0.60 -5.38 -3.18
CA ALA A 71 0.76 -5.91 -4.54
C ALA A 71 1.77 -7.08 -4.57
N VAL A 72 2.91 -6.93 -3.90
CA VAL A 72 3.91 -8.00 -3.76
C VAL A 72 3.35 -9.20 -3.00
N ALA A 73 2.65 -8.95 -1.88
CA ALA A 73 2.02 -10.01 -1.09
C ALA A 73 0.97 -10.78 -1.92
N SER A 74 0.17 -10.06 -2.72
CA SER A 74 -0.81 -10.70 -3.62
C SER A 74 -0.14 -11.61 -4.65
N LEU A 75 0.99 -11.18 -5.22
CA LEU A 75 1.75 -11.98 -6.18
C LEU A 75 2.33 -13.24 -5.53
N ILE A 76 2.95 -13.11 -4.35
CA ILE A 76 3.57 -14.23 -3.62
C ILE A 76 2.51 -15.21 -3.12
N CYS A 77 1.36 -14.72 -2.67
CA CYS A 77 0.26 -15.56 -2.18
C CYS A 77 -0.55 -16.22 -3.29
N LEU A 78 -0.38 -15.84 -4.56
CA LEU A 78 -1.20 -16.35 -5.66
C LEU A 78 -1.21 -17.88 -5.77
N PRO A 79 -0.10 -18.63 -5.61
CA PRO A 79 -0.12 -20.09 -5.60
C PRO A 79 -0.95 -20.66 -4.44
N ALA A 80 -0.85 -20.06 -3.25
CA ALA A 80 -1.64 -20.48 -2.10
C ALA A 80 -3.13 -20.17 -2.31
N LEU A 81 -3.46 -19.00 -2.89
CA LEU A 81 -4.83 -18.63 -3.25
C LEU A 81 -5.41 -19.61 -4.28
N PHE A 82 -4.62 -20.04 -5.27
CA PHE A 82 -5.04 -21.05 -6.24
C PHE A 82 -5.36 -22.37 -5.55
N VAL A 83 -4.49 -22.87 -4.66
CA VAL A 83 -4.75 -24.10 -3.90
C VAL A 83 -6.05 -24.02 -3.10
N VAL A 84 -6.27 -22.89 -2.40
CA VAL A 84 -7.51 -22.66 -1.65
C VAL A 84 -8.72 -22.58 -2.58
N ALA A 85 -8.61 -21.88 -3.70
CA ALA A 85 -9.67 -21.77 -4.70
C ALA A 85 -10.04 -23.14 -5.27
N SER A 86 -9.06 -23.97 -5.61
CA SER A 86 -9.28 -25.34 -6.10
C SER A 86 -9.95 -26.20 -5.04
N TRP A 87 -9.55 -26.08 -3.77
CA TRP A 87 -10.21 -26.79 -2.68
C TRP A 87 -11.68 -26.38 -2.50
N ILE A 88 -11.97 -25.07 -2.56
CA ILE A 88 -13.35 -24.55 -2.50
C ILE A 88 -14.16 -25.06 -3.70
N TRP A 89 -13.61 -24.96 -4.91
CA TRP A 89 -14.30 -25.38 -6.13
C TRP A 89 -14.61 -26.88 -6.12
N ASN A 90 -13.65 -27.72 -5.72
CA ASN A 90 -13.85 -29.16 -5.60
C ASN A 90 -14.95 -29.50 -4.58
N SER A 91 -15.09 -28.70 -3.53
CA SER A 91 -16.18 -28.87 -2.56
C SER A 91 -17.55 -28.58 -3.20
N ILE A 92 -17.64 -27.54 -4.04
CA ILE A 92 -18.84 -27.19 -4.81
C ILE A 92 -19.17 -28.28 -5.82
N TRP A 93 -18.17 -28.78 -6.55
CA TRP A 93 -18.34 -29.84 -7.54
C TRP A 93 -18.82 -31.16 -6.92
N ASN A 94 -18.25 -31.55 -5.78
CA ASN A 94 -18.73 -32.73 -5.04
C ASN A 94 -20.17 -32.54 -4.55
N ALA A 95 -20.52 -31.34 -4.06
CA ALA A 95 -21.86 -31.04 -3.59
C ALA A 95 -22.91 -30.99 -4.73
N SER A 96 -22.50 -30.69 -5.97
CA SER A 96 -23.39 -30.67 -7.13
C SER A 96 -23.71 -32.05 -7.68
N GLY A 97 -23.14 -33.11 -7.11
CA GLY A 97 -23.25 -34.46 -7.65
C GLY A 97 -22.31 -34.70 -8.83
N GLN A 98 -21.19 -33.97 -8.88
CA GLN A 98 -20.13 -34.15 -9.88
C GLN A 98 -20.60 -33.89 -11.32
N ILE A 99 -21.34 -32.81 -11.52
CA ILE A 99 -21.78 -32.38 -12.86
C ILE A 99 -20.54 -32.19 -13.75
N ALA A 100 -20.55 -32.83 -14.93
CA ALA A 100 -19.41 -32.83 -15.85
C ALA A 100 -18.99 -31.41 -16.28
N ASP A 101 -19.95 -30.50 -16.48
CA ASP A 101 -19.66 -29.12 -16.91
C ASP A 101 -18.89 -28.29 -15.86
N LEU A 102 -18.86 -28.73 -14.60
CA LEU A 102 -18.14 -28.09 -13.50
C LEU A 102 -16.78 -28.74 -13.21
N ASP A 103 -16.45 -29.80 -13.94
CA ASP A 103 -15.19 -30.53 -13.81
C ASP A 103 -13.99 -29.67 -14.26
N GLU A 104 -12.79 -30.09 -13.86
CA GLU A 104 -11.55 -29.43 -14.21
C GLU A 104 -11.33 -29.39 -15.73
N GLY A 105 -10.88 -28.24 -16.23
CA GLY A 105 -10.62 -28.02 -17.65
C GLY A 105 -11.79 -27.44 -18.44
N PHE A 106 -13.00 -27.41 -17.88
CA PHE A 106 -14.13 -26.69 -18.47
C PHE A 106 -14.12 -25.19 -18.15
N ALA A 107 -14.82 -24.41 -18.97
CA ALA A 107 -14.90 -22.95 -18.81
C ALA A 107 -15.45 -22.51 -17.43
N PRO A 108 -16.49 -23.15 -16.86
CA PRO A 108 -17.00 -22.79 -15.53
C PRO A 108 -15.94 -22.94 -14.43
N TRP A 109 -15.16 -24.01 -14.48
CA TRP A 109 -14.04 -24.23 -13.55
C TRP A 109 -13.01 -23.10 -13.65
N LEU A 110 -12.55 -22.77 -14.86
CA LEU A 110 -11.55 -21.72 -15.05
C LEU A 110 -12.05 -20.36 -14.56
N PHE A 111 -13.30 -20.03 -14.88
CA PHE A 111 -13.95 -18.79 -14.45
C PHE A 111 -14.08 -18.73 -12.92
N GLY A 112 -14.56 -19.81 -12.31
CA GLY A 112 -14.73 -19.92 -10.87
C GLY A 112 -13.43 -19.77 -10.10
N ILE A 113 -12.40 -20.53 -10.48
CA ILE A 113 -11.05 -20.43 -9.88
C ILE A 113 -10.49 -19.02 -10.01
N THR A 114 -10.61 -18.41 -11.20
CA THR A 114 -10.14 -17.04 -11.43
C THR A 114 -10.82 -16.05 -10.48
N ILE A 115 -12.15 -16.14 -10.33
CA ILE A 115 -12.91 -15.27 -9.44
C ILE A 115 -12.50 -15.46 -7.98
N LEU A 116 -12.34 -16.70 -7.53
CA LEU A 116 -11.90 -16.98 -6.16
C LEU A 116 -10.50 -16.43 -5.89
N CYS A 117 -9.58 -16.55 -6.83
CA CYS A 117 -8.25 -15.93 -6.75
C CYS A 117 -8.33 -14.40 -6.71
N VAL A 118 -9.17 -13.77 -7.54
CA VAL A 118 -9.39 -12.32 -7.53
C VAL A 118 -9.97 -11.87 -6.19
N PHE A 119 -10.94 -12.60 -5.62
CA PHE A 119 -11.44 -12.32 -4.27
C PHE A 119 -10.32 -12.39 -3.22
N GLY A 120 -9.42 -13.37 -3.32
CA GLY A 120 -8.24 -13.45 -2.45
C GLY A 120 -7.33 -12.23 -2.56
N ILE A 121 -7.04 -11.77 -3.78
CA ILE A 121 -6.25 -10.56 -4.03
C ILE A 121 -6.95 -9.33 -3.46
N VAL A 122 -8.27 -9.19 -3.70
CA VAL A 122 -9.07 -8.09 -3.17
C VAL A 122 -9.09 -8.10 -1.64
N ALA A 123 -9.13 -9.26 -1.00
CA ALA A 123 -9.06 -9.37 0.45
C ALA A 123 -7.71 -8.87 0.99
N ILE A 124 -6.60 -9.23 0.35
CA ILE A 124 -5.27 -8.69 0.69
C ILE A 124 -5.26 -7.16 0.53
N ALA A 125 -5.76 -6.66 -0.60
CA ALA A 125 -5.86 -5.23 -0.85
C ALA A 125 -6.70 -4.51 0.22
N ALA A 126 -7.84 -5.07 0.62
CA ALA A 126 -8.70 -4.52 1.66
C ALA A 126 -7.98 -4.46 3.02
N VAL A 127 -7.21 -5.49 3.39
CA VAL A 127 -6.40 -5.48 4.61
C VAL A 127 -5.34 -4.38 4.54
N THR A 128 -4.62 -4.24 3.43
CA THR A 128 -3.62 -3.17 3.27
C THR A 128 -4.23 -1.77 3.29
N ALA A 129 -5.41 -1.59 2.69
CA ALA A 129 -6.13 -0.33 2.72
C ALA A 129 -6.57 0.03 4.15
N ARG A 130 -7.07 -0.95 4.91
CA ARG A 130 -7.43 -0.75 6.32
C ARG A 130 -6.23 -0.34 7.16
N LEU A 131 -5.08 -0.98 6.97
CA LEU A 131 -3.82 -0.61 7.63
C LEU A 131 -3.37 0.81 7.25
N HIS A 132 -3.54 1.21 6.00
CA HIS A 132 -3.22 2.56 5.54
C HIS A 132 -4.12 3.62 6.19
N HIS A 133 -5.43 3.40 6.21
CA HIS A 133 -6.40 4.35 6.76
C HIS A 133 -6.31 4.48 8.28
N HIS A 134 -6.03 3.38 9.00
CA HIS A 134 -5.89 3.41 10.45
C HIS A 134 -4.70 4.25 10.92
N ASN A 135 -3.60 4.27 10.15
CA ASN A 135 -2.34 4.90 10.52
C ASN A 135 -2.07 6.24 9.80
N ARG A 136 -3.11 6.91 9.29
CA ARG A 136 -2.93 8.18 8.57
C ARG A 136 -2.57 9.31 9.56
N PRO A 137 -1.40 9.98 9.38
CA PRO A 137 -1.08 11.17 10.15
C PRO A 137 -2.07 12.29 9.84
N LYS A 138 -2.17 13.28 10.74
CA LYS A 138 -2.99 14.46 10.53
C LYS A 138 -2.33 15.36 9.47
N SER A 139 -3.03 16.40 9.01
CA SER A 139 -2.42 17.35 8.08
C SER A 139 -1.22 18.05 8.73
N LEU A 140 -0.26 18.49 7.91
CA LEU A 140 0.95 19.19 8.37
C LEU A 140 0.60 20.37 9.30
N GLU A 141 -0.38 21.17 8.90
CA GLU A 141 -0.89 22.30 9.69
C GLU A 141 -1.38 21.86 11.08
N GLN A 142 -2.14 20.76 11.15
CA GLN A 142 -2.70 20.26 12.40
C GLN A 142 -1.59 19.72 13.32
N GLU A 143 -0.57 19.05 12.79
CA GLU A 143 0.54 18.57 13.59
C GLU A 143 1.42 19.71 14.11
N ILE A 144 1.68 20.74 13.30
CA ILE A 144 2.38 21.96 13.75
C ILE A 144 1.62 22.64 14.88
N GLN A 145 0.30 22.81 14.74
CA GLN A 145 -0.53 23.45 15.77
C GLN A 145 -0.59 22.64 17.08
N ILE A 146 -0.62 21.30 17.00
CA ILE A 146 -0.56 20.42 18.19
C ILE A 146 0.77 20.62 18.93
N GLN A 147 1.88 20.65 18.19
CA GLN A 147 3.21 20.81 18.76
C GLN A 147 3.40 22.19 19.41
N LEU A 148 2.92 23.25 18.75
CA LEU A 148 2.96 24.62 19.28
C LEU A 148 2.14 24.79 20.57
N LYS A 149 0.96 24.16 20.65
CA LYS A 149 0.16 24.16 21.89
C LYS A 149 0.87 23.42 23.02
N GLY A 150 1.57 22.32 22.71
CA GLY A 150 2.37 21.57 23.69
C GLY A 150 3.55 22.37 24.27
N MET A 151 4.13 23.29 23.50
CA MET A 151 5.23 24.16 23.93
C MET A 151 4.79 25.37 24.77
N SER A 152 3.49 25.67 24.82
CA SER A 152 2.94 26.84 25.52
C SER A 152 2.50 26.56 26.97
N ASN A 153 2.52 25.29 27.38
CA ASN A 153 2.27 24.84 28.76
C ASN A 153 3.60 24.48 29.44
#